data_AF-Q575M3-F1
#
_entry.id   AF-Q575M3-F1
#
_cell.length_a   1.000
_cell.length_b   1.000
_cell.length_c   1.000
_cell.angle_alpha   90.00
_cell.angle_beta   90.00
_cell.angle_gamma   90.00
#
_symmetry.space_group_name_H-M   'P 1'
#
loop_
_entity.id
_entity.type
_entity.pdbx_description
1 polymer ?
#
loop_
_entity_poly.entity_id
_entity_poly.type
_entity_poly.pdbx_seq_one_letter_code
_entity_poly.pdbx_strand_id
1 'polypeptide(L)'
;MLSEFEQKQLDKKLRLVRTERYACQSVARKALPDERVSKCLRLVNNSSNVQVWQHKKTDKAFYNGLLVCGSVWNCPVCAAKISEIRRKELQQAFDIHKSEGGHIALLTLTFSHQKVDRLKDILEKFGKATQKFMSGRAYQNIRDELGLIGRIRVFEVTYGVNGFHPHAHIALFYTSKVDLEKIEDEMYLLWEKACLKVGLTTSRKHGIDLQGADEAEEYLSKHGTWSIDQELSKAHIKKAKNDSMTPFDFLRKYLEEEDEKYLNLFREYAQCFKGKRQLQWSQGLKKRFILEDKTDEEVAKEKTEEADLLGLLDYDFWKKKILKYENRSHFLDLCEKNGFEKAVSIITESVEEFENAMKKKSSSSQELDLKSN
;
A
#
# COMPACT_ATOMS: atom_id res chain seq x y z
N MET A 1 -20.86 -10.98 17.58
CA MET A 1 -19.73 -11.93 17.67
C MET A 1 -19.83 -12.87 16.49
N LEU A 2 -18.71 -13.16 15.81
CA LEU A 2 -18.68 -14.15 14.73
C LEU A 2 -18.82 -15.56 15.32
N SER A 3 -19.46 -16.47 14.59
CA SER A 3 -19.43 -17.89 14.91
C SER A 3 -18.01 -18.46 14.77
N GLU A 4 -17.74 -19.61 15.40
CA GLU A 4 -16.45 -20.28 15.30
C GLU A 4 -16.08 -20.62 13.84
N PHE A 5 -17.07 -21.00 13.03
CA PHE A 5 -16.88 -21.26 11.60
C PHE A 5 -16.48 -19.99 10.84
N GLU A 6 -17.19 -18.88 11.06
CA GLU A 6 -16.88 -17.59 10.43
C GLU A 6 -15.49 -17.08 10.83
N GLN A 7 -15.12 -17.26 12.10
CA GLN A 7 -13.79 -16.89 12.60
C GLN A 7 -12.69 -17.72 11.91
N LYS A 8 -12.88 -19.02 11.75
CA LYS A 8 -11.94 -19.89 11.01
C LYS A 8 -11.79 -19.48 9.55
N GLN A 9 -12.87 -19.11 8.87
CA GLN A 9 -12.82 -18.63 7.49
C GLN A 9 -12.08 -17.29 7.38
N LEU A 10 -12.35 -16.36 8.31
CA LEU A 10 -11.66 -15.08 8.39
C LEU A 10 -10.14 -15.28 8.58
N ASP A 11 -9.76 -16.16 9.52
CA ASP A 11 -8.35 -16.45 9.78
C ASP A 11 -7.64 -17.05 8.57
N LYS A 12 -8.30 -17.98 7.87
CA LYS A 12 -7.79 -18.54 6.61
C LYS A 12 -7.55 -17.45 5.57
N LYS A 13 -8.51 -16.52 5.40
CA LYS A 13 -8.40 -15.40 4.47
C LYS A 13 -7.25 -14.46 4.85
N LEU A 14 -7.10 -14.13 6.14
CA LEU A 14 -6.03 -13.25 6.63
C LEU A 14 -4.64 -13.86 6.41
N ARG A 15 -4.49 -15.18 6.64
CA ARG A 15 -3.24 -15.91 6.37
C ARG A 15 -2.89 -15.91 4.88
N LEU A 16 -3.87 -16.12 4.00
CA LEU A 16 -3.65 -16.02 2.55
C LEU A 16 -3.18 -14.62 2.12
N VAL A 17 -3.79 -13.57 2.66
CA VAL A 17 -3.36 -12.18 2.39
C VAL A 17 -1.94 -11.92 2.90
N ARG A 18 -1.57 -12.46 4.08
CA ARG A 18 -0.18 -12.38 4.58
C ARG A 18 0.79 -13.09 3.64
N THR A 19 0.47 -14.31 3.21
CA THR A 19 1.29 -15.09 2.29
C THR A 19 1.53 -14.37 0.97
N GLU A 20 0.46 -13.83 0.36
CA GLU A 20 0.58 -13.04 -0.88
C GLU A 20 1.50 -11.84 -0.69
N ARG A 21 1.39 -11.09 0.43
CA ARG A 21 2.24 -9.93 0.70
C ARG A 21 3.72 -10.29 0.83
N TYR A 22 4.04 -11.38 1.52
CA TYR A 22 5.43 -11.85 1.63
C TYR A 22 6.00 -12.33 0.30
N ALA A 23 5.19 -13.04 -0.50
CA ALA A 23 5.56 -13.47 -1.84
C ALA A 23 5.80 -12.26 -2.77
N CYS A 24 4.87 -11.31 -2.81
CA CYS A 24 5.02 -10.07 -3.58
C CYS A 24 6.24 -9.26 -3.11
N GLN A 25 6.57 -9.25 -1.81
CA GLN A 25 7.79 -8.62 -1.30
C GLN A 25 9.07 -9.34 -1.79
N SER A 26 9.04 -10.64 -2.07
CA SER A 26 10.16 -11.34 -2.73
C SER A 26 10.29 -10.98 -4.20
N VAL A 27 9.18 -10.82 -4.91
CA VAL A 27 9.20 -10.30 -6.28
C VAL A 27 9.71 -8.87 -6.34
N ALA A 28 9.25 -8.00 -5.43
CA ALA A 28 9.72 -6.63 -5.33
C ALA A 28 11.24 -6.56 -5.08
N ARG A 29 11.78 -7.47 -4.27
CA ARG A 29 13.24 -7.63 -4.09
C ARG A 29 13.94 -8.02 -5.39
N LYS A 30 13.38 -8.93 -6.19
CA LYS A 30 13.93 -9.32 -7.50
C LYS A 30 13.91 -8.14 -8.48
N ALA A 31 12.83 -7.36 -8.49
CA ALA A 31 12.73 -6.17 -9.32
C ALA A 31 13.71 -5.07 -8.90
N LEU A 32 13.92 -4.89 -7.59
CA LEU A 32 14.64 -3.76 -6.99
C LEU A 32 15.73 -4.22 -6.00
N PRO A 33 16.82 -4.86 -6.48
CA PRO A 33 17.85 -5.44 -5.60
C PRO A 33 18.58 -4.39 -4.74
N ASP A 34 18.76 -3.17 -5.26
CA ASP A 34 19.51 -2.10 -4.60
C ASP A 34 18.65 -1.19 -3.70
N GLU A 35 17.33 -1.38 -3.71
CA GLU A 35 16.41 -0.60 -2.89
C GLU A 35 16.22 -1.19 -1.49
N ARG A 36 15.79 -0.36 -0.53
CA ARG A 36 15.59 -0.80 0.88
C ARG A 36 14.64 -1.99 1.02
N VAL A 37 13.69 -2.18 0.08
CA VAL A 37 12.77 -3.33 0.09
C VAL A 37 13.49 -4.68 0.00
N SER A 38 14.66 -4.74 -0.65
CA SER A 38 15.45 -5.97 -0.78
C SER A 38 15.98 -6.50 0.55
N LYS A 39 16.14 -5.61 1.54
CA LYS A 39 16.63 -5.89 2.90
C LYS A 39 15.50 -5.99 3.94
N CYS A 40 14.32 -5.44 3.62
CA CYS A 40 13.17 -5.38 4.52
C CYS A 40 12.70 -6.76 4.96
N LEU A 41 12.53 -6.96 6.27
CA LEU A 41 12.15 -8.23 6.90
C LEU A 41 13.00 -9.42 6.45
N ARG A 42 14.30 -9.17 6.26
CA ARG A 42 15.31 -10.19 5.90
C ARG A 42 16.59 -10.01 6.69
N LEU A 43 17.09 -8.79 6.80
CA LEU A 43 18.25 -8.49 7.62
C LEU A 43 17.83 -8.17 9.06
N VAL A 44 18.59 -8.68 10.02
CA VAL A 44 18.45 -8.36 11.44
C VAL A 44 18.83 -6.91 11.71
N ASN A 45 18.15 -6.26 12.65
CA ASN A 45 18.36 -4.87 13.03
C ASN A 45 19.01 -4.78 14.41
N ASN A 46 20.33 -4.60 14.46
CA ASN A 46 21.14 -4.47 15.69
C ASN A 46 21.02 -5.62 16.72
N SER A 47 20.10 -6.57 16.55
CA SER A 47 19.96 -7.78 17.32
C SER A 47 20.64 -8.95 16.61
N SER A 48 21.23 -9.87 17.37
CA SER A 48 21.76 -11.13 16.83
C SER A 48 20.66 -12.12 16.44
N ASN A 49 19.44 -11.94 16.99
CA ASN A 49 18.31 -12.85 16.84
C ASN A 49 17.09 -12.13 16.24
N VAL A 50 16.25 -12.91 15.54
CA VAL A 50 14.92 -12.49 15.07
C VAL A 50 13.90 -12.86 16.14
N GLN A 51 13.07 -11.90 16.53
CA GLN A 51 12.06 -12.09 17.56
C GLN A 51 10.72 -12.42 16.92
N VAL A 52 9.97 -13.33 17.54
CA VAL A 52 8.62 -13.71 17.10
C VAL A 52 7.65 -13.35 18.22
N TRP A 53 6.69 -12.51 17.89
CA TRP A 53 5.74 -11.95 18.85
C TRP A 53 4.32 -12.35 18.46
N GLN A 54 3.42 -12.39 19.45
CA GLN A 54 2.00 -12.62 19.25
C GLN A 54 1.20 -11.47 19.86
N HIS A 55 0.26 -10.92 19.09
CA HIS A 55 -0.61 -9.86 19.57
C HIS A 55 -1.69 -10.40 20.51
N LYS A 56 -1.84 -9.81 21.70
CA LYS A 56 -2.70 -10.32 22.79
C LYS A 56 -4.19 -10.41 22.45
N LYS A 57 -4.69 -9.48 21.62
CA LYS A 57 -6.13 -9.42 21.28
C LYS A 57 -6.53 -10.24 20.05
N THR A 58 -5.57 -10.56 19.18
CA THR A 58 -5.88 -11.13 17.85
C THR A 58 -5.18 -12.45 17.59
N ASP A 59 -4.31 -12.86 18.52
CA ASP A 59 -3.44 -14.03 18.46
C ASP A 59 -2.57 -14.11 17.20
N LYS A 60 -2.41 -12.99 16.49
CA LYS A 60 -1.63 -12.93 15.25
C LYS A 60 -0.15 -12.81 15.55
N ALA A 61 0.62 -13.68 14.90
CA ALA A 61 2.06 -13.69 15.03
C ALA A 61 2.74 -12.73 14.04
N PHE A 62 3.83 -12.10 14.46
CA PHE A 62 4.65 -11.21 13.63
C PHE A 62 6.13 -11.22 14.04
N TYR A 63 6.99 -10.83 13.10
CA TYR A 63 8.42 -10.71 13.35
C TYR A 63 8.81 -9.34 13.90
N ASN A 64 9.86 -9.31 14.71
CA ASN A 64 10.51 -8.12 15.21
C ASN A 64 12.04 -8.32 15.25
N GLY A 65 12.81 -7.26 15.45
CA GLY A 65 14.28 -7.29 15.36
C GLY A 65 14.81 -7.36 13.92
N LEU A 66 13.99 -7.01 12.93
CA LEU A 66 14.36 -6.98 11.51
C LEU A 66 14.35 -5.55 10.97
N LEU A 67 15.14 -5.29 9.93
CA LEU A 67 15.07 -4.02 9.21
C LEU A 67 13.71 -3.83 8.54
N VAL A 68 13.16 -2.63 8.65
CA VAL A 68 11.88 -2.22 8.04
C VAL A 68 12.15 -1.04 7.12
N CYS A 69 11.80 -1.17 5.84
CA CYS A 69 12.14 -0.16 4.84
C CYS A 69 11.22 1.08 4.82
N GLY A 70 10.02 0.98 5.41
CA GLY A 70 9.06 2.09 5.46
C GLY A 70 8.55 2.56 4.09
N SER A 71 8.72 1.77 3.03
CA SER A 71 8.29 2.17 1.69
C SER A 71 6.84 1.77 1.44
N VAL A 72 5.97 2.77 1.33
CA VAL A 72 4.58 2.59 0.91
C VAL A 72 4.45 2.22 -0.58
N TRP A 73 5.41 2.66 -1.40
CA TRP A 73 5.40 2.39 -2.85
C TRP A 73 5.97 1.02 -3.21
N ASN A 74 7.10 0.63 -2.61
CA ASN A 74 7.87 -0.52 -3.13
C ASN A 74 7.67 -1.80 -2.31
N CYS A 75 7.13 -1.71 -1.09
CA CYS A 75 7.08 -2.84 -0.17
C CYS A 75 5.64 -3.19 0.23
N PRO A 76 5.04 -4.26 -0.30
CA PRO A 76 3.67 -4.68 0.03
C PRO A 76 3.40 -4.89 1.52
N VAL A 77 4.43 -5.30 2.27
CA VAL A 77 4.32 -5.50 3.73
C VAL A 77 4.31 -4.17 4.50
N CYS A 78 5.24 -3.23 4.19
CA CYS A 78 5.26 -1.92 4.84
C CYS A 78 4.03 -1.09 4.44
N ALA A 79 3.70 -1.11 3.15
CA ALA A 79 2.54 -0.42 2.59
C ALA A 79 1.25 -0.78 3.33
N ALA A 80 1.00 -2.07 3.60
CA ALA A 80 -0.18 -2.51 4.35
C ALA A 80 -0.25 -1.93 5.76
N LYS A 81 0.88 -1.90 6.48
CA LYS A 81 0.95 -1.34 7.84
C LYS A 81 0.75 0.18 7.83
N ILE A 82 1.49 0.88 6.96
CA ILE A 82 1.40 2.34 6.80
C ILE A 82 -0.04 2.73 6.47
N SER A 83 -0.64 2.08 5.47
CA SER A 83 -2.01 2.36 5.02
C SER A 83 -3.03 2.20 6.13
N GLU A 84 -2.92 1.14 6.96
CA GLU A 84 -3.87 0.95 8.07
C GLU A 84 -3.75 2.02 9.16
N ILE A 85 -2.53 2.48 9.46
CA ILE A 85 -2.32 3.57 10.42
C ILE A 85 -2.83 4.89 9.86
N ARG A 86 -2.49 5.21 8.60
CA ARG A 86 -3.01 6.41 7.91
C ARG A 86 -4.53 6.41 7.81
N ARG A 87 -5.15 5.25 7.61
CA ARG A 87 -6.61 5.11 7.62
C ARG A 87 -7.21 5.58 8.95
N LYS A 88 -6.62 5.20 10.09
CA LYS A 88 -7.07 5.63 11.41
C LYS A 88 -6.90 7.13 11.61
N GLU A 89 -5.78 7.70 11.14
CA GLU A 89 -5.56 9.16 11.17
C GLU A 89 -6.63 9.91 10.35
N LEU A 90 -6.95 9.41 9.15
CA LEU A 90 -8.01 9.98 8.29
C LEU A 90 -9.38 9.90 8.96
N GLN A 91 -9.73 8.73 9.51
CA GLN A 91 -11.00 8.51 10.20
C GLN A 91 -11.16 9.48 11.38
N GLN A 92 -10.14 9.60 12.24
CA GLN A 92 -10.16 10.56 13.35
C GLN A 92 -10.37 12.00 12.87
N ALA A 93 -9.65 12.43 11.81
CA ALA A 93 -9.81 13.78 11.27
C ALA A 93 -11.22 14.01 10.70
N PHE A 94 -11.79 13.01 10.03
CA PHE A 94 -13.13 13.09 9.47
C PHE A 94 -14.18 13.19 10.59
N ASP A 95 -14.10 12.32 11.59
CA ASP A 95 -15.03 12.28 12.72
C ASP A 95 -15.01 13.59 13.51
N ILE A 96 -13.81 14.11 13.83
CA ILE A 96 -13.68 15.39 14.54
C ILE A 96 -14.29 16.53 13.71
N HIS A 97 -13.93 16.65 12.44
CA HIS A 97 -14.42 17.76 11.60
C HIS A 97 -15.94 17.72 11.43
N LYS A 98 -16.52 16.54 11.20
CA LYS A 98 -17.98 16.37 11.11
C LYS A 98 -18.67 16.68 12.44
N SER A 99 -18.10 16.28 13.57
CA SER A 99 -18.66 16.56 14.90
C SER A 99 -18.71 18.06 15.25
N GLU A 100 -17.84 18.86 14.63
CA GLU A 100 -17.79 20.31 14.76
C GLU A 100 -18.71 21.02 13.75
N GLY A 101 -19.54 20.28 12.99
CA GLY A 101 -20.43 20.80 11.97
C GLY A 101 -19.76 21.14 10.65
N GLY A 102 -18.52 20.69 10.44
CA GLY A 102 -17.78 20.87 9.19
C GLY A 102 -18.17 19.86 8.12
N HIS A 103 -17.90 20.21 6.86
CA HIS A 103 -18.17 19.40 5.68
C HIS A 103 -16.87 18.87 5.04
N ILE A 104 -16.98 17.73 4.37
CA ILE A 104 -15.88 17.09 3.63
C ILE A 104 -16.33 16.82 2.20
N ALA A 105 -15.45 17.10 1.24
CA ALA A 105 -15.65 16.72 -0.16
C ALA A 105 -14.41 16.02 -0.70
N LEU A 106 -14.60 15.02 -1.55
CA LEU A 106 -13.53 14.32 -2.25
C LEU A 106 -13.38 14.92 -3.64
N LEU A 107 -12.25 15.58 -3.87
CA LEU A 107 -11.85 16.09 -5.18
C LEU A 107 -10.92 15.09 -5.86
N THR A 108 -11.31 14.55 -7.00
CA THR A 108 -10.47 13.69 -7.84
C THR A 108 -9.91 14.50 -9.01
N LEU A 109 -8.59 14.50 -9.19
CA LEU A 109 -7.90 15.14 -10.32
C LEU A 109 -7.27 14.11 -11.24
N THR A 110 -7.58 14.19 -12.52
CA THR A 110 -6.97 13.35 -13.56
C THR A 110 -6.83 14.12 -14.87
N PHE A 111 -6.12 13.53 -15.83
CA PHE A 111 -5.78 14.16 -17.11
C PHE A 111 -5.74 13.09 -18.20
N SER A 112 -5.86 13.54 -19.45
CA SER A 112 -5.73 12.69 -20.62
C SER A 112 -4.27 12.53 -21.00
N HIS A 113 -3.88 11.31 -21.37
CA HIS A 113 -2.55 10.96 -21.86
C HIS A 113 -2.65 9.79 -22.85
N GLN A 114 -1.58 9.55 -23.59
CA GLN A 114 -1.47 8.51 -24.60
C GLN A 114 -0.50 7.42 -24.14
N LYS A 115 -0.66 6.21 -24.69
CA LYS A 115 0.21 5.06 -24.38
C LYS A 115 1.71 5.32 -24.59
N VAL A 116 2.06 6.24 -25.49
CA VAL A 116 3.45 6.60 -25.80
C VAL A 116 4.06 7.57 -24.77
N ASP A 117 3.23 8.15 -23.90
CA ASP A 117 3.70 9.09 -22.88
C ASP A 117 4.44 8.35 -21.77
N ARG A 118 5.66 8.80 -21.47
CA ARG A 118 6.49 8.21 -20.42
C ARG A 118 5.97 8.61 -19.06
N LEU A 119 5.88 7.64 -18.12
CA LEU A 119 5.38 7.88 -16.76
C LEU A 119 6.07 9.07 -16.08
N LYS A 120 7.40 9.13 -16.17
CA LYS A 120 8.19 10.22 -15.58
C LYS A 120 7.73 11.61 -16.06
N ASP A 121 7.50 11.74 -17.35
CA ASP A 121 7.21 13.02 -18.00
C ASP A 121 5.77 13.47 -17.65
N ILE A 122 4.80 12.55 -17.67
CA ILE A 122 3.42 12.85 -17.27
C ILE A 122 3.29 13.15 -15.78
N LEU A 123 4.07 12.49 -14.92
CA LEU A 123 4.09 12.78 -13.48
C LEU A 123 4.62 14.18 -13.19
N GLU A 124 5.67 14.61 -13.90
CA GLU A 124 6.22 15.95 -13.76
C GLU A 124 5.21 17.01 -14.20
N LYS A 125 4.58 16.81 -15.37
CA LYS A 125 3.52 17.69 -15.87
C LYS A 125 2.34 17.72 -14.91
N PHE A 126 1.89 16.57 -14.40
CA PHE A 126 0.78 16.48 -13.44
C PHE A 126 1.09 17.27 -12.16
N GLY A 127 2.28 17.11 -11.58
CA GLY A 127 2.69 17.89 -10.41
C GLY A 127 2.68 19.41 -10.65
N LYS A 128 3.18 19.85 -11.81
CA LYS A 128 3.14 21.26 -12.23
C LYS A 128 1.70 21.76 -12.45
N ALA A 129 0.83 20.95 -13.05
CA ALA A 129 -0.58 21.27 -13.22
C ALA A 129 -1.28 21.40 -11.87
N THR A 130 -1.11 20.45 -10.94
CA THR A 130 -1.69 20.52 -9.59
C THR A 130 -1.25 21.77 -8.84
N GLN A 131 0.03 22.13 -8.92
CA GLN A 131 0.54 23.37 -8.32
C GLN A 131 -0.14 24.61 -8.91
N LYS A 132 -0.27 24.68 -10.24
CA LYS A 132 -0.93 25.80 -10.93
C LYS A 132 -2.41 25.90 -10.59
N PHE A 133 -3.12 24.77 -10.60
CA PHE A 133 -4.54 24.66 -10.26
C PHE A 133 -4.82 25.21 -8.86
N MET A 134 -3.96 24.86 -7.89
CA MET A 134 -4.11 25.26 -6.49
C MET A 134 -3.48 26.62 -6.17
N SER A 135 -3.31 27.49 -7.16
CA SER A 135 -2.64 28.78 -7.01
C SER A 135 -3.42 29.95 -7.60
N GLY A 136 -3.11 31.15 -7.13
CA GLY A 136 -3.66 32.40 -7.66
C GLY A 136 -5.04 32.77 -7.09
N ARG A 137 -5.54 33.91 -7.56
CA ARG A 137 -6.73 34.56 -6.98
C ARG A 137 -8.01 33.74 -7.15
N ALA A 138 -8.19 33.10 -8.30
CA ALA A 138 -9.40 32.31 -8.56
C ALA A 138 -9.54 31.12 -7.60
N TYR A 139 -8.45 30.35 -7.39
CA TYR A 139 -8.46 29.30 -6.37
C TYR A 139 -8.65 29.86 -4.97
N GLN A 140 -8.06 31.02 -4.66
CA GLN A 140 -8.28 31.67 -3.36
C GLN A 140 -9.74 32.05 -3.13
N ASN A 141 -10.45 32.56 -4.15
CA ASN A 141 -11.87 32.86 -4.03
C ASN A 141 -12.68 31.59 -3.71
N ILE A 142 -12.39 30.47 -4.38
CA ILE A 142 -13.04 29.17 -4.08
C ILE A 142 -12.74 28.73 -2.64
N ARG A 143 -11.50 28.91 -2.17
CA ARG A 143 -11.15 28.63 -0.77
C ARG A 143 -11.95 29.47 0.21
N ASP A 144 -12.14 30.75 -0.10
CA ASP A 144 -12.88 31.69 0.73
C ASP A 144 -14.38 31.35 0.73
N GLU A 145 -14.95 31.02 -0.43
CA GLU A 145 -16.35 30.58 -0.58
C GLU A 145 -16.63 29.30 0.22
N LEU A 146 -15.74 28.30 0.12
CA LEU A 146 -15.83 27.06 0.90
C LEU A 146 -15.64 27.29 2.41
N GLY A 147 -14.90 28.33 2.81
CA GLY A 147 -14.32 28.37 4.15
C GLY A 147 -13.32 27.20 4.33
N LEU A 148 -12.45 26.99 3.35
CA LEU A 148 -11.55 25.83 3.31
C LEU A 148 -10.53 25.86 4.46
N ILE A 149 -10.67 24.91 5.39
CA ILE A 149 -9.78 24.71 6.54
C ILE A 149 -8.46 24.06 6.11
N GLY A 150 -8.53 23.07 5.23
CA GLY A 150 -7.36 22.34 4.79
C GLY A 150 -7.71 21.22 3.82
N ARG A 151 -6.67 20.48 3.42
CA ARG A 151 -6.83 19.36 2.51
C ARG A 151 -5.85 18.23 2.80
N ILE A 152 -6.24 17.03 2.42
CA ILE A 152 -5.37 15.85 2.42
C ILE A 152 -5.32 15.30 1.00
N ARG A 153 -4.13 15.27 0.40
CA ARG A 153 -3.90 14.72 -0.93
C ARG A 153 -3.37 13.30 -0.81
N VAL A 154 -3.98 12.38 -1.53
CA VAL A 154 -3.49 11.03 -1.80
C VAL A 154 -3.12 10.94 -3.26
N PHE A 155 -1.93 10.41 -3.52
CA PHE A 155 -1.44 10.18 -4.85
C PHE A 155 -1.56 8.71 -5.22
N GLU A 156 -2.20 8.45 -6.36
CA GLU A 156 -2.48 7.11 -6.84
C GLU A 156 -1.99 6.95 -8.28
N VAL A 157 -1.71 5.70 -8.65
CA VAL A 157 -1.46 5.33 -10.02
C VAL A 157 -2.00 3.94 -10.27
N THR A 158 -2.71 3.81 -11.38
CA THR A 158 -3.12 2.52 -11.95
C THR A 158 -2.43 2.33 -13.30
N TYR A 159 -2.56 1.13 -13.87
CA TYR A 159 -2.08 0.80 -15.19
C TYR A 159 -3.24 0.20 -15.98
N GLY A 160 -3.38 0.61 -17.23
CA GLY A 160 -4.44 0.13 -18.12
C GLY A 160 -3.97 0.09 -19.57
N VAL A 161 -4.93 0.10 -20.50
CA VAL A 161 -4.68 0.02 -21.95
C VAL A 161 -3.72 1.11 -22.45
N ASN A 162 -3.81 2.31 -21.86
CA ASN A 162 -3.00 3.47 -22.22
C ASN A 162 -1.75 3.63 -21.33
N GLY A 163 -1.33 2.60 -20.61
CA GLY A 163 -0.16 2.66 -19.72
C GLY A 163 -0.51 3.14 -18.32
N PHE A 164 0.38 3.88 -17.67
CA PHE A 164 0.18 4.35 -16.31
C PHE A 164 -0.77 5.55 -16.24
N HIS A 165 -1.70 5.55 -15.28
CA HIS A 165 -2.69 6.59 -15.03
C HIS A 165 -2.53 7.20 -13.64
N PRO A 166 -1.61 8.17 -13.46
CA PRO A 166 -1.49 8.91 -12.22
C PRO A 166 -2.72 9.80 -12.00
N HIS A 167 -3.24 9.80 -10.78
CA HIS A 167 -4.33 10.70 -10.38
C HIS A 167 -4.17 11.05 -8.90
N ALA A 168 -4.88 12.07 -8.45
CA ALA A 168 -4.88 12.49 -7.06
C ALA A 168 -6.28 12.59 -6.52
N HIS A 169 -6.51 11.97 -5.37
CA HIS A 169 -7.69 12.18 -4.55
C HIS A 169 -7.36 13.19 -3.46
N ILE A 170 -8.21 14.20 -3.27
CA ILE A 170 -7.97 15.31 -2.35
C ILE A 170 -9.22 15.47 -1.48
N ALA A 171 -9.12 15.07 -0.22
CA ALA A 171 -10.15 15.40 0.76
C ALA A 171 -10.04 16.88 1.12
N LEU A 172 -11.10 17.64 0.87
CA LEU A 172 -11.27 19.05 1.22
C LEU A 172 -12.07 19.16 2.51
N PHE A 173 -11.53 19.84 3.51
CA PHE A 173 -12.19 20.12 4.78
C PHE A 173 -12.66 21.57 4.78
N TYR A 174 -13.96 21.80 4.86
CA TYR A 174 -14.56 23.12 4.69
C TYR A 174 -15.76 23.33 5.63
N THR A 175 -16.23 24.56 5.78
CA THR A 175 -17.26 24.91 6.78
C THR A 175 -18.51 25.55 6.20
N SER A 176 -18.41 26.18 5.03
CA SER A 176 -19.55 26.81 4.38
C SER A 176 -20.45 25.75 3.73
N LYS A 177 -21.77 25.94 3.81
CA LYS A 177 -22.70 25.23 2.92
C LYS A 177 -22.60 25.86 1.54
N VAL A 178 -22.22 25.07 0.55
CA VAL A 178 -22.01 25.51 -0.83
C VAL A 178 -22.73 24.57 -1.79
N ASP A 179 -22.95 25.05 -3.01
CA ASP A 179 -23.33 24.22 -4.14
C ASP A 179 -22.07 23.55 -4.71
N LEU A 180 -21.89 22.24 -4.47
CA LEU A 180 -20.71 21.52 -4.92
C LEU A 180 -20.62 21.40 -6.44
N GLU A 181 -21.76 21.36 -7.16
CA GLU A 181 -21.76 21.31 -8.62
C GLU A 181 -21.18 22.61 -9.18
N LYS A 182 -21.63 23.76 -8.66
CA LYS A 182 -21.06 25.07 -9.01
C LYS A 182 -19.56 25.14 -8.72
N ILE A 183 -19.12 24.65 -7.55
CA ILE A 183 -17.69 24.64 -7.20
C ILE A 183 -16.90 23.72 -8.14
N GLU A 184 -17.46 22.58 -8.53
CA GLU A 184 -16.83 21.67 -9.50
C GLU A 184 -16.65 22.35 -10.86
N ASP A 185 -17.68 23.04 -11.37
CA ASP A 185 -17.63 23.82 -12.61
C ASP A 185 -16.47 24.83 -12.60
N GLU A 186 -16.35 25.59 -11.51
CA GLU A 186 -15.29 26.58 -11.36
C GLU A 186 -13.91 25.91 -11.26
N MET A 187 -13.79 24.84 -10.48
CA MET A 187 -12.54 24.09 -10.36
C MET A 187 -12.14 23.42 -11.68
N TYR A 188 -13.09 22.95 -12.50
CA TYR A 188 -12.82 22.38 -13.82
C TYR A 188 -12.10 23.39 -14.71
N LEU A 189 -12.61 24.62 -14.81
CA LEU A 189 -12.02 25.67 -15.65
C LEU A 189 -10.58 25.99 -15.21
N LEU A 190 -10.31 25.96 -13.90
CA LEU A 190 -8.96 26.12 -13.36
C LEU A 190 -8.06 24.93 -13.69
N TRP A 191 -8.58 23.71 -13.57
CA TRP A 191 -7.85 22.49 -13.85
C TRP A 191 -7.49 22.36 -15.34
N GLU A 192 -8.44 22.60 -16.23
CA GLU A 192 -8.23 22.61 -17.68
C GLU A 192 -7.13 23.60 -18.08
N LYS A 193 -7.24 24.84 -17.59
CA LYS A 193 -6.21 25.87 -17.83
C LYS A 193 -4.84 25.48 -17.28
N ALA A 194 -4.80 24.81 -16.13
CA ALA A 194 -3.55 24.33 -15.54
C ALA A 194 -2.91 23.20 -16.36
N CYS A 195 -3.71 22.24 -16.84
CA CYS A 195 -3.29 21.16 -17.74
C CYS A 195 -2.73 21.72 -19.06
N LEU A 196 -3.47 22.61 -19.72
CA LEU A 196 -3.05 23.21 -20.99
C LEU A 196 -1.69 23.92 -20.86
N LYS A 197 -1.46 24.64 -19.76
CA LYS A 197 -0.20 25.34 -19.49
C LYS A 197 1.03 24.44 -19.34
N VAL A 198 0.85 23.14 -19.12
CA VAL A 198 1.96 22.18 -19.00
C VAL A 198 1.97 21.16 -20.13
N GLY A 199 1.16 21.39 -21.17
CA GLY A 199 1.04 20.48 -22.32
C GLY A 199 0.38 19.15 -21.96
N LEU A 200 -0.62 19.19 -21.08
CA LEU A 200 -1.59 18.12 -20.84
C LEU A 200 -2.97 18.55 -21.36
N THR A 201 -3.83 17.57 -21.62
CA THR A 201 -5.23 17.80 -21.95
C THR A 201 -6.12 17.15 -20.91
N THR A 202 -7.37 17.63 -20.83
CA THR A 202 -8.39 17.06 -19.95
C THR A 202 -9.76 17.29 -20.57
N SER A 203 -10.81 16.72 -19.99
CA SER A 203 -12.18 16.94 -20.43
C SER A 203 -13.10 17.11 -19.25
N ARG A 204 -14.23 17.81 -19.43
CA ARG A 204 -15.18 18.04 -18.34
C ARG A 204 -15.68 16.76 -17.70
N LYS A 205 -15.97 15.75 -18.53
CA LYS A 205 -16.49 14.45 -18.10
C LYS A 205 -15.51 13.66 -17.21
N HIS A 206 -14.21 13.83 -17.42
CA HIS A 206 -13.23 12.94 -16.83
C HIS A 206 -12.17 13.65 -16.01
N GLY A 207 -11.93 14.94 -16.18
CA GLY A 207 -10.77 15.64 -15.62
C GLY A 207 -10.83 15.95 -14.14
N ILE A 208 -12.04 16.20 -13.65
CA ILE A 208 -12.33 16.52 -12.26
C ILE A 208 -13.64 15.84 -11.87
N ASP A 209 -13.75 15.50 -10.60
CA ASP A 209 -14.97 14.99 -9.96
C ASP A 209 -14.92 15.45 -8.50
N LEU A 210 -16.00 16.09 -8.03
CA LEU A 210 -16.10 16.64 -6.68
C LEU A 210 -17.35 16.11 -5.98
N GLN A 211 -17.15 15.22 -5.02
CA GLN A 211 -18.25 14.52 -4.34
C GLN A 211 -18.32 14.87 -2.85
N GLY A 212 -19.52 15.13 -2.35
CA GLY A 212 -19.75 15.35 -0.91
C GLY A 212 -19.61 14.05 -0.10
N ALA A 213 -19.01 14.13 1.09
CA ALA A 213 -18.85 12.97 1.96
C ALA A 213 -20.17 12.48 2.59
N ASP A 214 -21.22 13.30 2.59
CA ASP A 214 -22.53 12.92 3.16
C ASP A 214 -23.38 12.14 2.13
N GLU A 215 -23.20 12.41 0.83
CA GLU A 215 -23.74 11.62 -0.28
C GLU A 215 -23.02 10.25 -0.38
N ALA A 216 -21.74 10.21 0.00
CA ALA A 216 -20.94 8.99 0.12
C ALA A 216 -21.37 8.06 1.27
N GLU A 217 -21.88 8.59 2.38
CA GLU A 217 -22.41 7.78 3.50
C GLU A 217 -23.70 7.05 3.12
N GLU A 218 -24.52 7.65 2.25
CA GLU A 218 -25.68 6.97 1.66
C GLU A 218 -25.24 5.85 0.68
N TYR A 219 -24.10 5.99 0.01
CA TYR A 219 -23.49 4.93 -0.82
C TYR A 219 -22.86 3.82 0.03
N LEU A 220 -22.26 4.17 1.18
CA LEU A 220 -21.74 3.24 2.20
C LEU A 220 -22.84 2.35 2.79
N SER A 221 -23.98 2.94 3.14
CA SER A 221 -25.12 2.21 3.70
C SER A 221 -25.77 1.26 2.68
N LYS A 222 -25.73 1.61 1.38
CA LYS A 222 -26.29 0.79 0.29
C LYS A 222 -25.33 -0.30 -0.23
N HIS A 223 -24.01 -0.09 -0.17
CA HIS A 223 -23.04 -1.00 -0.80
C HIS A 223 -21.90 -1.50 0.10
N GLY A 224 -21.82 -1.10 1.38
CA GLY A 224 -20.95 -1.71 2.41
C GLY A 224 -19.44 -1.74 2.13
N THR A 225 -18.95 -1.12 1.05
CA THR A 225 -17.61 -1.40 0.51
C THR A 225 -16.73 -0.15 0.32
N TRP A 226 -17.27 1.08 0.45
CA TRP A 226 -16.54 2.29 0.05
C TRP A 226 -16.55 3.38 1.09
N SER A 227 -15.53 3.45 1.96
CA SER A 227 -15.33 4.60 2.84
C SER A 227 -14.17 5.45 2.32
N ILE A 228 -14.33 6.80 2.35
CA ILE A 228 -13.33 7.74 1.83
C ILE A 228 -11.95 7.49 2.48
N ASP A 229 -11.89 7.15 3.78
CA ASP A 229 -10.64 6.77 4.45
C ASP A 229 -10.01 5.49 3.85
N GLN A 230 -10.81 4.50 3.46
CA GLN A 230 -10.31 3.26 2.84
C GLN A 230 -9.87 3.47 1.39
N GLU A 231 -10.55 4.33 0.65
CA GLU A 231 -10.12 4.72 -0.68
C GLU A 231 -8.77 5.44 -0.61
N LEU A 232 -8.69 6.49 0.20
CA LEU A 232 -7.49 7.30 0.39
C LEU A 232 -6.30 6.50 0.96
N SER A 233 -6.53 5.48 1.77
CA SER A 233 -5.43 4.73 2.40
C SER A 233 -5.01 3.47 1.64
N LYS A 234 -5.90 2.75 0.94
CA LYS A 234 -5.63 1.37 0.47
C LYS A 234 -5.58 1.18 -1.04
N ALA A 235 -5.70 2.23 -1.84
CA ALA A 235 -5.92 2.08 -3.28
C ALA A 235 -4.85 1.25 -4.01
N HIS A 236 -3.56 1.55 -3.81
CA HIS A 236 -2.42 0.81 -4.37
C HIS A 236 -2.26 -0.65 -3.87
N ILE A 237 -2.99 -1.06 -2.83
CA ILE A 237 -2.95 -2.43 -2.26
C ILE A 237 -4.09 -3.28 -2.81
N LYS A 238 -5.24 -2.64 -3.07
CA LYS A 238 -6.43 -3.32 -3.58
C LYS A 238 -6.11 -3.94 -4.94
N LYS A 239 -6.57 -5.17 -5.16
CA LYS A 239 -6.55 -5.77 -6.49
C LYS A 239 -7.48 -4.94 -7.37
N ALA A 240 -6.97 -4.41 -8.48
CA ALA A 240 -7.79 -3.65 -9.40
C ALA A 240 -8.91 -4.53 -10.00
N LYS A 241 -10.01 -3.91 -10.41
CA LYS A 241 -11.13 -4.56 -11.10
C LYS A 241 -10.98 -4.37 -12.61
N ASN A 242 -11.51 -5.30 -13.40
CA ASN A 242 -11.48 -5.28 -14.87
C ASN A 242 -10.03 -5.30 -15.45
N ASP A 243 -9.81 -4.72 -16.62
CA ASP A 243 -8.50 -4.68 -17.32
C ASP A 243 -7.51 -3.63 -16.76
N SER A 244 -7.70 -3.21 -15.50
CA SER A 244 -6.77 -2.30 -14.81
C SER A 244 -5.91 -3.05 -13.80
N MET A 245 -4.71 -2.55 -13.53
CA MET A 245 -3.75 -3.10 -12.58
C MET A 245 -3.23 -2.01 -11.65
N THR A 246 -3.07 -2.33 -10.37
CA THR A 246 -2.24 -1.53 -9.46
C THR A 246 -0.77 -1.92 -9.61
N PRO A 247 0.19 -1.10 -9.13
CA PRO A 247 1.59 -1.47 -9.15
C PRO A 247 1.89 -2.80 -8.42
N PHE A 248 1.15 -3.15 -7.38
CA PHE A 248 1.30 -4.45 -6.70
C PHE A 248 0.65 -5.61 -7.46
N ASP A 249 -0.28 -5.34 -8.38
CA ASP A 249 -0.77 -6.38 -9.30
C ASP A 249 0.32 -6.84 -10.26
N PHE A 250 1.32 -6.01 -10.61
CA PHE A 250 2.48 -6.48 -11.37
C PHE A 250 3.26 -7.56 -10.61
N LEU A 251 3.41 -7.41 -9.30
CA LEU A 251 4.10 -8.39 -8.46
C LEU A 251 3.32 -9.71 -8.41
N ARG A 252 1.99 -9.64 -8.28
CA ARG A 252 1.09 -10.80 -8.32
C ARG A 252 1.15 -11.48 -9.68
N LYS A 253 1.09 -10.71 -10.76
CA LYS A 253 1.15 -11.20 -12.13
C LYS A 253 2.46 -11.89 -12.45
N TYR A 254 3.58 -11.38 -11.94
CA TYR A 254 4.86 -12.07 -12.04
C TYR A 254 4.86 -13.42 -11.31
N LEU A 255 4.19 -13.55 -10.15
CA LEU A 255 4.07 -14.85 -9.47
C LEU A 255 3.22 -15.86 -10.26
N GLU A 256 2.28 -15.39 -11.07
CA GLU A 256 1.40 -16.23 -11.89
C GLU A 256 2.07 -16.64 -13.21
N GLU A 257 2.74 -15.69 -13.87
CA GLU A 257 3.15 -15.81 -15.28
C GLU A 257 4.69 -15.89 -15.46
N GLU A 258 5.46 -15.54 -14.44
CA GLU A 258 6.94 -15.40 -14.46
C GLU A 258 7.50 -14.50 -15.58
N ASP A 259 6.64 -13.65 -16.15
CA ASP A 259 6.99 -12.75 -17.25
C ASP A 259 7.71 -11.48 -16.76
N GLU A 260 8.97 -11.32 -17.18
CA GLU A 260 9.84 -10.19 -16.84
C GLU A 260 9.25 -8.82 -17.19
N LYS A 261 8.25 -8.73 -18.09
CA LYS A 261 7.53 -7.48 -18.37
C LYS A 261 6.96 -6.83 -17.10
N TYR A 262 6.46 -7.64 -16.15
CA TYR A 262 5.89 -7.12 -14.91
C TYR A 262 6.96 -6.60 -13.95
N LEU A 263 8.16 -7.19 -13.96
CA LEU A 263 9.28 -6.64 -13.19
C LEU A 263 9.73 -5.29 -13.77
N ASN A 264 9.75 -5.15 -15.09
CA ASN A 264 10.09 -3.90 -15.76
C ASN A 264 9.07 -2.79 -15.47
N LEU A 265 7.77 -3.09 -15.52
CA LEU A 265 6.72 -2.15 -15.12
C LEU A 265 6.87 -1.71 -13.66
N PHE A 266 7.14 -2.66 -12.75
CA PHE A 266 7.35 -2.32 -11.34
C PHE A 266 8.62 -1.49 -11.12
N ARG A 267 9.70 -1.72 -11.89
CA ARG A 267 10.93 -0.90 -11.86
C ARG A 267 10.68 0.53 -12.30
N GLU A 268 9.98 0.73 -13.43
CA GLU A 268 9.62 2.07 -13.92
C GLU A 268 8.80 2.83 -12.89
N TYR A 269 7.77 2.17 -12.34
CA TYR A 269 6.95 2.70 -11.26
C TYR A 269 7.80 3.11 -10.04
N ALA A 270 8.61 2.20 -9.51
CA ALA A 270 9.41 2.45 -8.32
C ALA A 270 10.41 3.60 -8.52
N GLN A 271 11.02 3.69 -9.70
CA GLN A 271 11.93 4.79 -10.05
C GLN A 271 11.18 6.13 -10.09
N CYS A 272 10.00 6.16 -10.69
CA CYS A 272 9.22 7.37 -10.87
C CYS A 272 8.59 7.88 -9.56
N PHE A 273 8.26 6.99 -8.62
CA PHE A 273 7.63 7.34 -7.34
C PHE A 273 8.62 7.50 -6.18
N LYS A 274 9.90 7.21 -6.40
CA LYS A 274 10.96 7.39 -5.39
C LYS A 274 10.97 8.82 -4.84
N GLY A 275 10.96 8.94 -3.51
CA GLY A 275 10.97 10.23 -2.80
C GLY A 275 9.63 10.98 -2.80
N LYS A 276 8.60 10.51 -3.50
CA LYS A 276 7.26 11.13 -3.45
C LYS A 276 6.49 10.66 -2.23
N ARG A 277 5.71 11.56 -1.63
CA ARG A 277 4.75 11.20 -0.57
C ARG A 277 3.45 10.72 -1.21
N GLN A 278 2.94 9.57 -0.76
CA GLN A 278 1.63 9.07 -1.16
C GLN A 278 0.53 9.95 -0.56
N LEU A 279 0.53 10.11 0.77
CA LEU A 279 -0.44 10.91 1.50
C LEU A 279 0.23 12.19 2.03
N GLN A 280 -0.43 13.34 1.85
CA GLN A 280 0.08 14.64 2.25
C GLN A 280 -1.03 15.52 2.85
N TRP A 281 -0.82 15.95 4.08
CA TRP A 281 -1.67 16.91 4.78
C TRP A 281 -1.24 18.34 4.43
N SER A 282 -2.21 19.26 4.32
CA SER A 282 -1.91 20.69 4.31
C SER A 282 -1.31 21.14 5.64
N GLN A 283 -0.53 22.23 5.61
CA GLN A 283 0.13 22.77 6.79
C GLN A 283 -0.88 23.04 7.91
N GLY A 284 -0.55 22.64 9.14
CA GLY A 284 -1.38 22.83 10.33
C GLY A 284 -2.55 21.85 10.50
N LEU A 285 -2.92 21.08 9.48
CA LEU A 285 -4.13 20.25 9.51
C LEU A 285 -4.02 19.08 10.51
N LYS A 286 -2.85 18.42 10.61
CA LYS A 286 -2.64 17.39 11.64
C LYS A 286 -2.77 17.94 13.06
N LYS A 287 -2.22 19.13 13.32
CA LYS A 287 -2.33 19.80 14.63
C LYS A 287 -3.79 20.12 14.96
N ARG A 288 -4.58 20.54 13.96
CA ARG A 288 -6.02 20.82 14.12
C ARG A 288 -6.83 19.60 14.57
N PHE A 289 -6.44 18.40 14.15
CA PHE A 289 -7.11 17.14 14.50
C PHE A 289 -6.38 16.32 15.56
N ILE A 290 -5.40 16.91 16.24
CA ILE A 290 -4.66 16.28 17.35
C ILE A 290 -4.01 14.97 16.89
N LEU A 291 -3.38 15.02 15.72
CA LEU A 291 -2.65 13.91 15.12
C LEU A 291 -1.15 14.14 15.20
N GLU A 292 -0.41 13.08 15.51
CA GLU A 292 1.05 13.11 15.52
C GLU A 292 1.63 13.21 14.10
N ASP A 293 2.74 13.94 13.97
CA ASP A 293 3.43 14.07 12.68
C ASP A 293 4.53 13.03 12.50
N LYS A 294 4.12 11.76 12.36
CA LYS A 294 5.02 10.65 12.06
C LYS A 294 5.22 10.47 10.55
N THR A 295 6.45 10.19 10.14
CA THR A 295 6.83 9.73 8.79
C THR A 295 6.39 8.29 8.55
N ASP A 296 6.31 7.88 7.28
CA ASP A 296 5.97 6.49 6.91
C ASP A 296 6.97 5.47 7.45
N GLU A 297 8.24 5.87 7.62
CA GLU A 297 9.26 5.01 8.21
C GLU A 297 9.05 4.82 9.73
N GLU A 298 8.69 5.89 10.44
CA GLU A 298 8.34 5.80 11.87
C GLU A 298 7.08 4.96 12.07
N VAL A 299 6.03 5.23 11.30
CA VAL A 299 4.77 4.46 11.29
C VAL A 299 5.03 2.97 11.01
N ALA A 300 5.92 2.65 10.06
CA ALA A 300 6.25 1.26 9.76
C ALA A 300 7.03 0.57 10.90
N LYS A 301 7.82 1.32 11.68
CA LYS A 301 8.61 0.82 12.82
C LYS A 301 7.85 0.84 14.15
N GLU A 302 6.74 1.56 14.21
CA GLU A 302 5.94 1.74 15.41
C GLU A 302 5.49 0.38 16.00
N LYS A 303 5.67 0.22 17.31
CA LYS A 303 5.33 -1.02 18.00
C LYS A 303 3.88 -0.97 18.44
N THR A 304 3.21 -2.11 18.41
CA THR A 304 1.87 -2.26 19.01
C THR A 304 2.06 -2.62 20.48
N GLU A 305 1.40 -1.89 21.38
CA GLU A 305 1.69 -1.90 22.83
C GLU A 305 1.20 -3.17 23.58
N GLU A 306 0.63 -4.15 22.88
CA GLU A 306 0.05 -5.35 23.50
C GLU A 306 0.45 -6.65 22.76
N ALA A 307 1.71 -7.07 22.90
CA ALA A 307 2.17 -8.34 22.35
C ALA A 307 3.08 -9.10 23.33
N ASP A 308 3.04 -10.42 23.28
CA ASP A 308 3.91 -11.32 24.04
C ASP A 308 5.01 -11.90 23.13
N LEU A 309 6.22 -12.01 23.67
CA LEU A 309 7.33 -12.66 22.97
C LEU A 309 7.10 -14.18 23.00
N LEU A 310 6.93 -14.79 21.83
CA LEU A 310 6.80 -16.24 21.70
C LEU A 310 8.16 -16.95 21.70
N GLY A 311 9.18 -16.32 21.11
CA GLY A 311 10.51 -16.92 21.02
C GLY A 311 11.50 -16.15 20.16
N LEU A 312 12.73 -16.64 20.13
CA LEU A 312 13.86 -16.08 19.39
C LEU A 312 14.36 -17.09 18.38
N LEU A 313 14.48 -16.68 17.12
CA LEU A 313 15.19 -17.43 16.09
C LEU A 313 16.61 -16.88 16.00
N ASP A 314 17.61 -17.76 16.08
CA ASP A 314 18.97 -17.37 15.75
C ASP A 314 19.10 -17.02 14.25
N TYR A 315 20.18 -16.31 13.92
CA TYR A 315 20.42 -15.85 12.56
C TYR A 315 20.57 -17.00 11.55
N ASP A 316 21.10 -18.14 11.98
CA ASP A 316 21.38 -19.27 11.11
C ASP A 316 20.08 -19.99 10.72
N PHE A 317 19.19 -20.22 11.68
CA PHE A 317 17.83 -20.69 11.43
C PHE A 317 17.06 -19.73 10.52
N TRP A 318 17.11 -18.43 10.83
CA TRP A 318 16.47 -17.41 10.02
C TRP A 318 16.95 -17.43 8.57
N LYS A 319 18.27 -17.45 8.36
CA LYS A 319 18.84 -17.42 7.01
C LYS A 319 18.63 -18.74 6.26
N LYS A 320 18.95 -19.87 6.89
CA LYS A 320 19.02 -21.18 6.23
C LYS A 320 17.67 -21.88 6.13
N LYS A 321 16.76 -21.68 7.08
CA LYS A 321 15.47 -22.38 7.13
C LYS A 321 14.28 -21.46 6.79
N ILE A 322 14.33 -20.19 7.19
CA ILE A 322 13.25 -19.24 6.90
C ILE A 322 13.41 -18.55 5.54
N LEU A 323 14.52 -17.84 5.31
CA LEU A 323 14.70 -17.03 4.10
C LEU A 323 14.95 -17.88 2.84
N LYS A 324 15.85 -18.86 2.91
CA LYS A 324 16.22 -19.73 1.77
C LYS A 324 15.02 -20.43 1.13
N TYR A 325 14.02 -20.76 1.93
CA TYR A 325 12.82 -21.51 1.53
C TYR A 325 11.54 -20.66 1.51
N GLU A 326 11.67 -19.33 1.64
CA GLU A 326 10.52 -18.40 1.65
C GLU A 326 9.44 -18.70 2.72
N ASN A 327 9.85 -19.32 3.84
CA ASN A 327 8.98 -19.77 4.93
C ASN A 327 8.46 -18.64 5.85
N ARG A 328 8.68 -17.36 5.52
CA ARG A 328 8.35 -16.21 6.39
C ARG A 328 6.87 -16.16 6.78
N SER A 329 5.97 -16.31 5.82
CA SER A 329 4.53 -16.34 6.13
C SER A 329 4.15 -17.65 6.82
N HIS A 330 4.64 -18.77 6.28
CA HIS A 330 4.30 -20.11 6.76
C HIS A 330 4.70 -20.35 8.23
N PHE A 331 5.87 -19.90 8.65
CA PHE A 331 6.32 -20.02 10.02
C PHE A 331 5.44 -19.22 11.00
N LEU A 332 4.98 -18.02 10.62
CA LEU A 332 4.02 -17.27 11.42
C LEU A 332 2.66 -17.99 11.50
N ASP A 333 2.19 -18.58 10.40
CA ASP A 333 0.98 -19.42 10.40
C ASP A 333 1.10 -20.61 11.36
N LEU A 334 2.27 -21.27 11.41
CA LEU A 334 2.54 -22.38 12.32
C LEU A 334 2.58 -21.92 13.77
N CYS A 335 3.21 -20.78 14.07
CA CYS A 335 3.22 -20.22 15.42
C CYS A 335 1.79 -19.97 15.93
N GLU A 336 0.92 -19.41 15.08
CA GLU A 336 -0.49 -19.16 15.43
C GLU A 336 -1.33 -20.42 15.65
N LYS A 337 -0.93 -21.55 15.04
CA LYS A 337 -1.70 -22.82 15.11
C LYS A 337 -1.18 -23.78 16.17
N ASN A 338 0.12 -23.79 16.38
CA ASN A 338 0.82 -24.86 17.09
C ASN A 338 1.76 -24.34 18.19
N GLY A 339 1.93 -23.03 18.32
CA GLY A 339 2.93 -22.42 19.18
C GLY A 339 4.33 -22.41 18.55
N PHE A 340 5.23 -21.62 19.14
CA PHE A 340 6.56 -21.35 18.60
C PHE A 340 7.45 -22.59 18.52
N GLU A 341 7.59 -23.35 19.61
CA GLU A 341 8.47 -24.53 19.64
C GLU A 341 8.07 -25.57 18.59
N LYS A 342 6.77 -25.85 18.46
CA LYS A 342 6.29 -26.79 17.47
C LYS A 342 6.48 -26.27 16.04
N ALA A 343 6.33 -24.96 15.82
CA ALA A 343 6.61 -24.35 14.52
C ALA A 343 8.08 -24.49 14.11
N VAL A 344 9.01 -24.36 15.07
CA VAL A 344 10.45 -24.57 14.86
C VAL A 344 10.73 -26.03 14.46
N SER A 345 10.17 -27.01 15.17
CA SER A 345 10.33 -28.43 14.83
C SER A 345 9.81 -28.74 13.41
N ILE A 346 8.60 -28.28 13.08
CA ILE A 346 7.97 -28.53 11.78
C ILE A 346 8.82 -27.97 10.62
N ILE A 347 9.32 -26.73 10.75
CA ILE A 347 10.18 -26.14 9.71
C ILE A 347 11.51 -26.91 9.59
N THR A 348 12.07 -27.35 10.71
CA THR A 348 13.34 -28.11 10.72
C THR A 348 13.19 -29.41 9.94
N GLU A 349 12.20 -30.22 10.33
CA GLU A 349 11.86 -31.50 9.70
C GLU A 349 11.56 -31.32 8.20
N SER A 350 10.68 -30.38 7.85
CA SER A 350 10.28 -30.14 6.46
C SER A 350 11.45 -29.74 5.56
N VAL A 351 12.37 -28.91 6.06
CA VAL A 351 13.56 -28.51 5.30
C VAL A 351 14.55 -29.67 5.14
N GLU A 352 14.75 -30.48 6.19
CA GLU A 352 15.65 -31.64 6.13
C GLU A 352 15.14 -32.71 5.18
N GLU A 353 13.84 -33.00 5.19
CA GLU A 353 13.18 -33.88 4.24
C GLU A 353 13.38 -33.40 2.79
N PHE A 354 13.18 -32.11 2.55
CA PHE A 354 13.38 -31.50 1.23
C PHE A 354 14.85 -31.59 0.78
N GLU A 355 15.81 -31.24 1.64
CA GLU A 355 17.24 -31.32 1.32
C GLU A 355 17.69 -32.75 1.05
N ASN A 356 17.19 -33.73 1.81
CA ASN A 356 17.47 -35.15 1.61
C ASN A 356 16.87 -35.65 0.29
N ALA A 357 15.65 -35.23 -0.05
CA ALA A 357 15.02 -35.57 -1.33
C ALA A 357 15.79 -35.02 -2.54
N MET A 358 16.31 -33.79 -2.43
CA MET A 358 17.13 -33.18 -3.48
C MET A 358 18.47 -33.88 -3.67
N LYS A 359 19.15 -34.27 -2.57
CA LYS A 359 20.40 -35.04 -2.63
C LYS A 359 20.23 -36.40 -3.30
N LYS A 360 19.13 -37.11 -3.00
CA LYS A 360 18.80 -38.40 -3.64
C LYS A 360 18.53 -38.26 -5.13
N LYS A 361 17.88 -37.16 -5.56
CA LYS A 361 17.68 -36.88 -6.99
C LYS A 361 19.01 -36.61 -7.70
N SER A 362 19.89 -35.78 -7.13
CA SER A 362 21.20 -35.50 -7.74
C SER A 362 22.10 -36.73 -7.84
N SER A 363 22.11 -37.62 -6.84
CA SER A 363 22.90 -38.86 -6.88
C SER A 363 22.35 -39.85 -7.91
N SER A 364 21.02 -39.94 -8.06
CA SER A 364 20.37 -40.78 -9.07
C SER A 364 20.60 -40.28 -10.50
N SER A 365 20.69 -38.97 -10.73
CA SER A 365 21.04 -38.40 -12.05
C SER A 365 22.50 -38.67 -12.42
N GLN A 366 23.41 -38.57 -11.46
CA GLN A 366 24.84 -38.87 -11.68
C GLN A 366 25.11 -40.36 -11.94
N GLU A 367 24.37 -41.27 -11.32
CA GLU A 367 24.48 -42.71 -11.59
C GLU A 367 23.94 -43.12 -12.98
N LEU A 368 22.98 -42.37 -13.54
CA LEU A 368 22.46 -42.62 -14.88
C LEU A 368 23.43 -42.14 -15.96
N ASP A 369 24.12 -41.01 -15.75
CA ASP A 369 25.16 -40.50 -16.66
C ASP A 369 26.46 -41.33 -16.65
N LEU A 370 26.72 -42.08 -15.57
CA LEU A 370 27.85 -43.01 -15.47
C LEU A 370 27.57 -44.39 -16.10
N LYS A 371 26.30 -44.74 -16.34
CA LYS A 371 25.90 -46.00 -16.99
C LYS A 371 25.62 -45.85 -18.49
N SER A 372 25.64 -44.62 -19.01
CA SER A 372 25.42 -44.28 -20.42
C SER A 372 26.70 -43.89 -21.17
N ASN A 373 27.87 -44.04 -20.56
CA ASN A 373 29.19 -43.92 -21.19
C ASN A 373 29.89 -45.27 -21.35
#